data_AF-A0A2Z5ZFY0-F1
#
_entry.id   AF-A0A2Z5ZFY0-F1
#
_cell.length_a   1.000
_cell.length_b   1.000
_cell.length_c   1.000
_cell.angle_alpha   90.00
_cell.angle_beta   90.00
_cell.angle_gamma   90.00
#
_symmetry.space_group_name_H-M   'P 1'
#
loop_
_entity.id
_entity.type
_entity.pdbx_description
1 polymer ?
#
loop_
_entity_poly.entity_id
_entity_poly.type
_entity_poly.pdbx_seq_one_letter_code
_entity_poly.pdbx_strand_id
1 'polypeptide(L)' 'MKLLKPGQDKRADMPTIGPSTLRNASKAGLRGVAFEAANTLMTDRDGCIAEADKAGLFLIAIDPTHFAV' A
#
# COMPACT_ATOMS: atom_id res chain seq x y z
N MET A 1 4.53 4.96 2.34
CA MET A 1 3.07 5.17 2.27
C MET A 1 2.70 5.43 0.82
N LYS A 2 1.58 4.91 0.32
CA LYS A 2 1.08 5.11 -1.04
C LYS A 2 -0.37 5.63 -0.98
N LEU A 3 -0.59 6.86 -1.41
CA LEU A 3 -1.92 7.50 -1.44
C LEU A 3 -2.24 7.98 -2.85
N LEU A 4 -3.52 8.22 -3.11
CA LEU A 4 -3.96 8.96 -4.28
C LEU A 4 -3.52 10.42 -4.13
N LYS A 5 -2.86 10.95 -5.16
CA LYS A 5 -2.42 12.36 -5.13
C LYS A 5 -3.62 13.30 -5.35
N PRO A 6 -3.61 14.52 -4.76
CA PRO A 6 -4.59 15.54 -5.12
C PRO A 6 -4.61 15.79 -6.63
N GLY A 7 -5.80 15.73 -7.24
CA GLY A 7 -5.98 15.92 -8.67
C GLY A 7 -5.65 14.70 -9.56
N GLN A 8 -5.24 13.56 -8.98
CA GLN A 8 -5.05 12.32 -9.74
C GLN A 8 -6.39 11.70 -10.11
N ASP A 9 -6.57 11.37 -11.39
CA ASP A 9 -7.78 10.70 -11.86
C ASP A 9 -7.80 9.24 -11.37
N LYS A 10 -8.76 8.94 -10.49
CA LYS A 10 -8.95 7.60 -9.90
C LYS A 10 -9.24 6.51 -10.92
N ARG A 11 -9.92 6.85 -12.03
CA ARG A 11 -10.35 5.89 -13.06
C ARG A 11 -9.22 5.55 -14.01
N ALA A 12 -8.35 6.53 -14.28
CA ALA A 12 -7.23 6.36 -15.20
C ALA A 12 -5.95 5.84 -14.51
N ASP A 13 -5.69 6.26 -13.26
CA ASP A 13 -4.42 5.99 -12.59
C ASP A 13 -4.60 5.81 -11.07
N MET A 14 -5.06 4.61 -10.69
CA MET A 14 -5.18 4.25 -9.29
C MET A 14 -3.82 3.81 -8.73
N PRO A 15 -3.41 4.32 -7.55
CA PRO A 15 -2.26 3.80 -6.83
C PRO A 15 -2.35 2.29 -6.72
N THR A 16 -1.29 1.59 -7.10
CA THR A 16 -1.28 0.12 -7.10
C THR A 16 -0.13 -0.40 -6.24
N ILE A 17 -0.42 -1.45 -5.47
CA ILE A 17 0.55 -2.24 -4.71
C ILE A 17 0.37 -3.73 -5.03
N GLY A 18 1.44 -4.50 -4.91
CA GLY A 18 1.46 -5.95 -5.13
C GLY A 18 2.63 -6.61 -4.42
N PRO A 19 2.81 -7.94 -4.51
CA PRO A 19 3.87 -8.68 -3.80
C PRO A 19 5.29 -8.11 -4.03
N SER A 20 5.56 -7.57 -5.23
CA SER A 20 6.82 -6.91 -5.55
C SER A 20 7.07 -5.65 -4.71
N THR A 21 6.01 -4.92 -4.35
CA THR A 21 6.08 -3.75 -3.48
C THR A 21 6.54 -4.15 -2.08
N LEU A 22 6.03 -5.26 -1.55
CA LEU A 22 6.41 -5.78 -0.22
C LEU A 22 7.86 -6.26 -0.23
N ARG A 23 8.27 -7.03 -1.24
CA ARG A 23 9.67 -7.46 -1.41
C ARG A 23 10.63 -6.27 -1.49
N ASN A 24 10.26 -5.23 -2.22
CA ASN A 24 11.08 -4.02 -2.35
C ASN A 24 11.11 -3.21 -1.05
N ALA A 25 9.99 -3.11 -0.33
CA ALA A 25 9.94 -2.46 0.97
C ALA A 25 10.86 -3.14 1.99
N SER A 26 10.83 -4.48 2.03
CA SER A 26 11.73 -5.29 2.87
C SER A 26 13.20 -5.06 2.51
N LYS A 27 13.55 -5.12 1.21
CA LYS A 27 14.91 -4.86 0.72
C LYS A 27 15.42 -3.46 1.06
N ALA A 28 14.51 -2.48 1.10
CA ALA A 28 14.82 -1.11 1.49
C ALA A 28 14.93 -0.90 3.02
N GLY A 29 14.77 -1.96 3.83
CA GLY A 29 14.82 -1.87 5.29
C GLY A 29 13.62 -1.16 5.91
N LEU A 30 12.51 -1.03 5.18
CA LEU A 30 11.29 -0.44 5.70
C LEU A 30 10.63 -1.36 6.73
N ARG A 31 9.79 -0.78 7.59
CA ARG A 31 9.03 -1.53 8.60
C ARG A 31 7.63 -1.94 8.14
N GLY A 32 7.17 -1.40 7.02
CA GLY A 32 5.88 -1.75 6.45
C GLY A 32 5.40 -0.83 5.35
N VAL A 33 4.18 -1.08 4.89
CA VAL A 33 3.48 -0.34 3.85
C VAL A 33 2.12 0.11 4.37
N ALA A 34 1.91 1.43 4.38
CA ALA A 34 0.60 2.04 4.56
C ALA A 34 0.05 2.49 3.21
N PHE A 35 -1.24 2.24 2.94
CA PHE A 35 -1.90 2.63 1.70
C PHE A 35 -3.31 3.18 1.93
N GLU A 36 -3.85 3.93 0.98
CA GLU A 36 -5.18 4.53 1.11
C GLU A 36 -6.29 3.49 0.95
N ALA A 37 -7.18 3.40 1.94
CA ALA A 37 -8.37 2.57 1.88
C ALA A 37 -9.27 3.01 0.71
N ALA A 38 -9.85 2.04 0.00
CA ALA A 38 -10.73 2.24 -1.15
C ALA A 38 -10.15 3.01 -2.36
N ASN A 39 -8.94 3.58 -2.26
CA ASN A 39 -8.28 4.34 -3.34
C ASN A 39 -6.90 3.76 -3.73
N THR A 40 -6.65 2.49 -3.38
CA THR A 40 -5.45 1.75 -3.82
C THR A 40 -5.86 0.37 -4.33
N LEU A 41 -5.41 0.02 -5.54
CA LEU A 41 -5.53 -1.33 -6.09
C LEU A 41 -4.46 -2.25 -5.49
N MET A 42 -4.88 -3.37 -4.90
CA MET A 42 -3.98 -4.41 -4.43
C MET A 42 -4.01 -5.60 -5.38
N THR A 43 -2.92 -5.85 -6.09
CA THR A 43 -2.77 -7.04 -6.93
C THR A 43 -2.30 -8.21 -6.07
N ASP A 44 -2.92 -9.38 -6.26
CA ASP A 44 -2.61 -10.60 -5.49
C ASP A 44 -2.57 -10.35 -3.97
N ARG A 45 -3.76 -10.26 -3.38
CA ARG A 45 -3.94 -9.97 -1.95
C ARG A 45 -3.22 -10.99 -1.07
N ASP A 46 -3.38 -12.28 -1.38
CA ASP A 46 -2.80 -13.34 -0.57
C ASP A 46 -1.27 -13.35 -0.67
N GLY A 47 -0.73 -13.13 -1.87
CA GLY A 47 0.71 -12.92 -2.05
C GLY A 47 1.25 -11.69 -1.32
N CYS A 48 0.49 -10.59 -1.25
CA CYS A 48 0.87 -9.41 -0.47
C CYS A 48 0.96 -9.71 1.02
N ILE A 49 -0.03 -10.43 1.57
CA ILE A 49 -0.06 -10.82 2.98
C ILE A 49 1.13 -11.75 3.28
N ALA A 50 1.33 -12.79 2.47
CA ALA A 50 2.41 -13.75 2.66
C ALA A 50 3.81 -13.09 2.62
N GLU A 51 4.05 -12.17 1.69
CA GLU A 51 5.32 -11.44 1.62
C GLU A 51 5.50 -10.46 2.78
N ALA A 52 4.42 -9.82 3.25
CA ALA A 52 4.47 -8.93 4.40
C ALA A 52 4.82 -9.71 5.68
N ASP A 53 4.12 -10.83 5.93
CA ASP A 53 4.35 -11.70 7.09
C ASP A 53 5.77 -12.27 7.09
N LYS A 54 6.21 -12.82 5.94
CA LYS A 54 7.57 -13.35 5.78
C LYS A 54 8.64 -12.31 6.07
N ALA A 55 8.40 -11.06 5.67
CA ALA A 55 9.35 -9.96 5.84
C ALA A 55 9.23 -9.25 7.21
N GLY A 56 8.26 -9.61 8.05
CA GLY A 56 7.97 -8.88 9.30
C GLY A 56 7.52 -7.44 9.06
N LEU A 57 6.87 -7.17 7.93
CA LEU A 57 6.37 -5.86 7.54
C LEU A 57 4.91 -5.70 8.00
N PHE A 58 4.56 -4.53 8.54
CA PHE A 58 3.14 -4.18 8.63
C PHE A 58 2.58 -3.88 7.23
N LEU A 59 1.31 -4.23 7.00
CA LEU A 59 0.56 -3.85 5.81
C LEU A 59 -0.79 -3.30 6.26
N ILE A 60 -0.99 -1.99 6.16
CA ILE A 60 -2.17 -1.31 6.72
C ILE A 60 -2.87 -0.43 5.69
N ALA A 61 -4.19 -0.51 5.65
CA ALA A 61 -5.03 0.48 4.98
C ALA A 61 -5.30 1.63 5.95
N ILE A 62 -5.24 2.86 5.46
CA ILE A 62 -5.56 4.05 6.24
C ILE A 62 -6.62 4.87 5.51
N ASP A 63 -7.43 5.59 6.28
CA ASP A 63 -8.28 6.65 5.76
C ASP A 63 -7.63 8.01 6.12
N PRO A 64 -7.12 8.77 5.12
CA PRO A 64 -6.45 10.03 5.38
C PRO A 64 -7.39 11.09 5.96
N THR A 65 -8.71 10.96 5.79
CA THR A 65 -9.68 11.91 6.35
C THR A 65 -9.80 11.81 7.87
N HIS A 66 -9.49 10.65 8.46
CA HIS A 66 -9.44 10.46 9.91
C HIS A 66 -8.23 11.14 10.58
N PHE A 67 -7.28 11.65 9.79
CA PHE A 67 -6.07 12.32 10.28
C PHE A 67 -5.92 13.75 9.75
N ALA A 68 -6.84 14.20 8.89
CA ALA A 68 -6.88 15.57 8.40
C ALA A 68 -7.53 16.45 9.49
N VAL A 69 -6.71 17.28 10.12
CA VAL A 69 -7.14 18.34 11.07
C VAL A 69 -7.60 19.56 10.32
#